data_AF-A0A971REB2-F1
#
_entry.id   AF-A0A971REB2-F1
#
_cell.length_a   1.000
_cell.length_b   1.000
_cell.length_c   1.000
_cell.angle_alpha   90.00
_cell.angle_beta   90.00
_cell.angle_gamma   90.00
#
_symmetry.space_group_name_H-M   'P 1'
#
loop_
_entity.id
_entity.type
_entity.pdbx_description
1 polymer ?
#
loop_
_entity_poly.entity_id
_entity_poly.type
_entity_poly.pdbx_seq_one_letter_code
_entity_poly.pdbx_strand_id
1 'polypeptide(L)'
;MAGANTAERLEPSADDPTQQVGVGEPFQIRRLPAPSDRMSRRTSGRRSYTISKRKRGRYVRARDAQGQYDDIAIDATVRQAAPHQLERDHAGTTLAIRDEDLQRKV
;
A
#
# COMPACT_ATOMS: atom_id res chain seq x y z
N MET A 1 -52.18 35.76 -22.18
CA MET A 1 -51.94 36.47 -20.91
C MET A 1 -51.28 35.49 -19.96
N ALA A 2 -50.03 35.77 -19.57
CA ALA A 2 -49.20 35.23 -18.47
C ALA A 2 -49.31 33.72 -18.15
N GLY A 3 -48.30 32.87 -18.33
CA GLY A 3 -46.88 33.09 -18.04
C GLY A 3 -46.56 32.61 -16.63
N ALA A 4 -46.14 31.35 -16.48
CA ALA A 4 -45.47 30.85 -15.28
C ALA A 4 -44.59 29.64 -15.67
N ASN A 5 -43.44 29.94 -16.27
CA ASN A 5 -42.33 28.99 -16.29
C ASN A 5 -41.75 28.96 -14.88
N THR A 6 -42.24 28.04 -14.05
CA THR A 6 -41.60 27.66 -12.80
C THR A 6 -40.33 26.89 -13.18
N ALA A 7 -39.23 27.64 -13.37
CA ALA A 7 -37.91 27.04 -13.46
C ALA A 7 -37.64 26.38 -12.11
N GLU A 8 -37.71 25.04 -12.08
CA GLU A 8 -37.20 24.24 -10.97
C GLU A 8 -35.73 24.64 -10.76
N ARG A 9 -35.50 25.43 -9.72
CA ARG A 9 -34.19 25.74 -9.21
C ARG A 9 -33.62 24.43 -8.70
N LEU A 10 -32.75 23.79 -9.50
CA LEU A 10 -31.94 22.68 -9.04
C LEU A 10 -31.07 23.18 -7.90
N GLU A 11 -31.43 22.80 -6.68
CA GLU A 11 -30.58 22.96 -5.51
C GLU A 11 -29.28 22.19 -5.77
N PRO A 12 -28.10 22.82 -5.64
CA PRO A 12 -26.84 22.16 -5.92
C PRO A 12 -26.68 20.98 -4.96
N SER A 13 -26.68 19.76 -5.50
CA SER A 13 -26.38 18.58 -4.73
C SER A 13 -24.95 18.68 -4.21
N ALA A 14 -24.74 18.40 -2.91
CA ALA A 14 -23.44 18.46 -2.25
C ALA A 14 -22.37 17.50 -2.82
N ASP A 15 -22.68 16.76 -3.90
CA ASP A 15 -21.82 15.78 -4.55
C ASP A 15 -21.42 16.15 -6.00
N ASP A 16 -21.75 17.36 -6.47
CA ASP A 16 -21.32 17.83 -7.79
C ASP A 16 -19.82 18.23 -7.78
N PRO A 17 -18.96 17.58 -8.60
CA PRO A 17 -17.54 17.93 -8.68
C PRO A 17 -17.28 19.36 -9.23
N THR A 18 -18.29 20.04 -9.75
CA THR A 18 -18.19 21.38 -10.35
C THR A 18 -18.86 22.50 -9.55
N GLN A 19 -19.04 22.31 -8.24
CA GLN A 19 -19.66 23.32 -7.36
C GLN A 19 -18.95 24.68 -7.45
N GLN A 20 -19.63 25.68 -8.03
CA GLN A 20 -19.19 27.07 -8.08
C GLN A 20 -19.51 27.77 -6.74
N VAL A 21 -18.55 28.49 -6.17
CA VAL A 21 -18.71 29.27 -4.93
C VAL A 21 -18.55 30.76 -5.19
N GLY A 22 -19.30 31.58 -4.46
CA GLY A 22 -19.23 33.04 -4.57
C GLY A 22 -17.89 33.60 -4.07
N VAL A 23 -17.49 34.76 -4.59
CA VAL A 23 -16.27 35.45 -4.15
C VAL A 23 -16.41 35.87 -2.69
N GLY A 24 -15.60 35.28 -1.81
CA GLY A 24 -15.64 35.51 -0.35
C GLY A 24 -16.32 34.40 0.45
N GLU A 25 -16.96 33.42 -0.20
CA GLU A 25 -17.57 32.28 0.46
C GLU A 25 -16.57 31.11 0.60
N PRO A 26 -16.43 30.49 1.79
CA PRO A 26 -15.50 29.39 1.98
C PRO A 26 -15.97 28.13 1.23
N PHE A 27 -15.09 27.58 0.39
CA PHE A 27 -15.33 26.30 -0.28
C PHE A 27 -15.37 25.14 0.73
N GLN A 28 -16.49 24.42 0.78
CA GLN A 28 -16.60 23.24 1.65
C GLN A 28 -15.85 22.05 1.04
N ILE A 29 -14.72 21.70 1.65
CA ILE A 29 -13.90 20.57 1.19
C ILE A 29 -14.67 19.27 1.43
N ARG A 30 -14.98 18.54 0.36
CA ARG A 30 -15.55 17.19 0.45
C ARG A 30 -14.56 16.28 1.18
N ARG A 31 -15.04 15.62 2.24
CA ARG A 31 -14.27 14.59 2.93
C ARG A 31 -14.12 13.39 1.99
N LEU A 32 -12.91 13.14 1.51
CA LEU A 32 -12.63 11.91 0.76
C LEU A 32 -12.87 10.71 1.70
N PRO A 33 -13.83 9.82 1.39
CA PRO A 33 -14.02 8.60 2.16
C PRO A 33 -12.85 7.67 1.84
N ALA A 34 -11.72 7.84 2.53
CA ALA A 34 -10.76 6.76 2.63
C ALA A 34 -11.46 5.65 3.43
N PRO A 35 -11.52 4.39 2.94
CA PRO A 35 -12.01 3.31 3.76
C PRO A 35 -11.14 3.27 5.01
N SER A 36 -11.70 3.71 6.15
CA SER A 36 -11.06 3.53 7.43
C SER A 36 -11.09 2.02 7.64
N ASP A 37 -10.01 1.35 7.30
CA ASP A 37 -9.83 -0.04 7.67
C ASP A 37 -9.82 -0.06 9.21
N ARG A 38 -10.99 -0.36 9.79
CA ARG A 38 -11.25 -0.45 11.24
C ARG A 38 -10.93 -1.86 11.75
N MET A 39 -10.13 -2.65 11.04
CA MET A 39 -9.57 -3.85 11.64
C MET A 39 -8.68 -3.42 12.82
N SER A 40 -8.86 -4.06 13.98
CA SER A 40 -7.95 -3.87 15.11
C SER A 40 -6.55 -4.24 14.64
N ARG A 41 -5.65 -3.26 14.62
CA ARG A 41 -4.28 -3.46 14.16
C ARG A 41 -3.39 -3.71 15.37
N ARG A 42 -2.40 -4.57 15.18
CA ARG A 42 -1.29 -4.78 16.13
C ARG A 42 -0.41 -3.53 16.31
N THR A 43 -0.49 -2.53 15.41
CA THR A 43 0.39 -1.36 15.40
C THR A 43 -0.41 -0.06 15.29
N SER A 44 -0.08 0.92 16.14
CA SER A 44 -0.67 2.26 16.15
C SER A 44 -0.10 3.13 15.02
N GLY A 45 -0.94 3.95 14.38
CA GLY A 45 -0.50 4.89 13.35
C GLY A 45 -1.61 5.41 12.43
N ARG A 46 -1.32 6.50 11.70
CA ARG A 46 -2.24 7.14 10.72
C ARG A 46 -2.07 6.67 9.27
N ARG A 47 -1.14 5.75 9.00
CA ARG A 47 -0.88 5.23 7.64
C ARG A 47 -1.74 3.99 7.36
N SER A 48 -2.43 3.98 6.23
CA SER A 48 -3.12 2.79 5.72
C SER A 48 -2.13 1.92 4.95
N TYR A 49 -1.89 0.70 5.43
CA TYR A 49 -1.09 -0.29 4.71
C TYR A 49 -1.95 -0.99 3.67
N THR A 50 -1.50 -1.02 2.41
CA THR A 50 -2.14 -1.81 1.34
C THR A 50 -1.18 -2.92 0.94
N ILE A 51 -1.60 -4.18 1.08
CA ILE A 51 -0.82 -5.34 0.61
C ILE A 51 -1.16 -5.54 -0.87
N SER A 52 -0.18 -5.36 -1.74
CA SER A 52 -0.30 -5.62 -3.17
C SER A 52 0.28 -6.99 -3.48
N LYS A 53 -0.40 -7.76 -4.35
CA LYS A 53 0.13 -9.01 -4.91
C LYS A 53 1.10 -8.78 -6.08
N ARG A 54 1.27 -7.53 -6.52
CA ARG A 54 2.21 -7.20 -7.61
C ARG A 54 3.63 -7.30 -7.07
N LYS A 55 4.48 -8.07 -7.74
CA LYS A 55 5.92 -8.26 -7.42
C LYS A 55 6.79 -7.06 -7.80
N ARG A 56 6.23 -5.85 -7.78
CA ARG A 56 6.92 -4.60 -8.15
C ARG A 56 7.01 -3.67 -6.95
N GLY A 57 8.13 -2.97 -6.85
CA GLY A 57 8.42 -2.06 -5.75
C GLY A 57 9.22 -2.72 -4.63
N ARG A 58 9.34 -1.98 -3.52
CA ARG A 58 10.09 -2.41 -2.33
C ARG A 58 9.19 -3.23 -1.41
N TYR A 59 9.63 -4.41 -1.00
CA TYR A 59 8.96 -5.17 0.06
C TYR A 59 9.16 -4.47 1.42
N VAL A 60 8.25 -4.69 2.36
CA VAL A 60 8.33 -4.08 3.70
C VAL A 60 8.71 -5.11 4.75
N ARG A 61 8.39 -6.39 4.49
CA ARG A 61 8.65 -7.51 5.39
C ARG A 61 9.06 -8.74 4.57
N ALA A 62 9.76 -9.65 5.23
CA ALA A 62 10.15 -10.93 4.69
C ALA A 62 9.84 -12.04 5.71
N ARG A 63 9.68 -13.27 5.24
CA ARG A 63 9.51 -14.48 6.04
C ARG A 63 10.14 -15.67 5.32
N ASP A 64 10.34 -16.79 6.01
CA ASP A 64 10.90 -18.00 5.39
C ASP A 64 10.15 -18.37 4.11
N ALA A 65 10.92 -18.72 3.08
CA ALA A 65 10.37 -19.07 1.77
C ALA A 65 9.51 -20.33 1.86
N GLN A 66 9.87 -21.30 2.72
CA GLN A 66 9.13 -22.56 2.92
C GLN A 66 8.83 -23.26 1.57
N GLY A 67 9.82 -23.31 0.68
CA GLY A 67 9.66 -23.87 -0.66
C GLY A 67 9.03 -22.94 -1.71
N GLN A 68 8.63 -21.71 -1.36
CA GLN A 68 7.99 -20.76 -2.28
C GLN A 68 8.98 -19.68 -2.72
N TYR A 69 9.63 -19.90 -3.87
CA TYR A 69 10.73 -19.04 -4.37
C TYR A 69 10.29 -18.03 -5.44
N ASP A 70 8.99 -17.79 -5.57
CA ASP A 70 8.45 -16.98 -6.63
C ASP A 70 8.64 -15.47 -6.39
N ASP A 71 8.96 -15.05 -5.16
CA ASP A 71 9.24 -13.65 -4.79
C ASP A 71 10.25 -13.54 -3.63
N ILE A 72 11.54 -13.77 -3.92
CA ILE A 72 12.62 -13.77 -2.92
C ILE A 72 13.03 -12.37 -2.46
N ALA A 73 13.14 -12.19 -1.14
CA ALA A 73 13.71 -11.03 -0.48
C ALA A 73 15.23 -11.19 -0.38
N ILE A 74 15.95 -10.55 -1.32
CA ILE A 74 17.40 -10.72 -1.50
C ILE A 74 18.18 -10.31 -0.26
N ASP A 75 17.93 -9.12 0.29
CA ASP A 75 18.65 -8.63 1.47
C ASP A 75 18.41 -9.51 2.71
N ALA A 76 17.18 -9.99 2.89
CA ALA A 76 16.78 -10.81 4.02
C ALA A 76 17.42 -12.18 3.90
N THR A 77 17.51 -12.72 2.68
CA THR A 77 18.24 -13.95 2.38
C THR A 77 19.73 -13.79 2.66
N VAL A 78 20.36 -12.71 2.19
CA VAL A 78 21.78 -12.42 2.45
C VAL A 78 22.02 -12.26 3.95
N ARG A 79 21.15 -11.54 4.68
CA ARG A 79 21.24 -11.35 6.13
C ARG A 79 21.10 -12.66 6.90
N GLN A 80 20.22 -13.55 6.46
CA GLN A 80 20.02 -14.87 7.06
C GLN A 80 21.23 -15.77 6.83
N ALA A 81 21.83 -15.72 5.64
CA ALA A 81 23.01 -16.51 5.31
C ALA A 81 24.31 -15.97 5.93
N ALA A 82 24.36 -14.67 6.25
CA ALA A 82 25.56 -13.96 6.74
C ALA A 82 26.30 -14.67 7.89
N PRO A 83 25.67 -15.08 9.00
CA PRO A 83 26.37 -15.72 10.11
C PRO A 83 27.05 -17.05 9.72
N HIS A 84 26.54 -17.73 8.69
CA HIS A 84 27.03 -19.04 8.27
C HIS A 84 28.16 -18.96 7.22
N GLN A 85 28.48 -17.77 6.70
CA GLN A 85 29.44 -17.62 5.60
C GLN A 85 30.88 -18.01 6.00
N LEU A 86 31.23 -17.95 7.28
CA LEU A 86 32.58 -18.32 7.75
C LEU A 86 32.80 -19.84 7.77
N GLU A 87 31.74 -20.61 7.96
CA GLU A 87 31.81 -22.06 8.14
C GLU A 87 31.42 -22.84 6.87
N ARG A 88 30.63 -22.22 5.99
CA ARG A 88 30.14 -22.86 4.77
C ARG A 88 31.23 -22.91 3.70
N ASP A 89 31.27 -24.03 2.98
CA ASP A 89 31.93 -24.07 1.68
C ASP A 89 31.12 -23.25 0.68
N HIS A 90 31.81 -22.35 0.00
CA HIS A 90 31.22 -21.47 -1.01
C HIS A 90 31.15 -22.11 -2.39
N ALA A 91 31.80 -23.26 -2.59
CA ALA A 91 31.78 -24.02 -3.83
C ALA A 91 32.10 -23.16 -5.08
N GLY A 92 33.04 -22.22 -4.93
CA GLY A 92 33.45 -21.30 -6.00
C GLY A 92 32.58 -20.04 -6.17
N THR A 93 31.59 -19.84 -5.32
CA THR A 93 30.75 -18.62 -5.29
C THR A 93 31.32 -17.60 -4.30
N THR A 94 30.91 -16.33 -4.41
CA THR A 94 31.24 -15.31 -3.39
C THR A 94 30.37 -15.41 -2.15
N LEU A 95 29.21 -16.07 -2.26
CA LEU A 95 28.22 -16.18 -1.20
C LEU A 95 27.57 -17.57 -1.22
N ALA A 96 27.65 -18.28 -0.09
CA ALA A 96 27.05 -19.59 0.10
C ALA A 96 25.61 -19.44 0.61
N ILE A 97 24.62 -19.55 -0.28
CA ILE A 97 23.19 -19.55 0.07
C ILE A 97 22.66 -20.98 0.06
N ARG A 98 21.92 -21.34 1.12
CA ARG A 98 21.16 -22.59 1.25
C ARG A 98 19.68 -22.29 1.33
N ASP A 99 18.87 -23.35 1.21
CA ASP A 99 17.42 -23.26 1.18
C ASP A 99 16.84 -22.67 2.48
N GLU A 100 17.47 -23.00 3.61
CA GLU A 100 17.15 -22.47 4.95
C GLU A 100 17.36 -20.95 5.07
N ASP A 101 18.14 -20.33 4.19
CA ASP A 101 18.34 -18.89 4.21
C ASP A 101 17.28 -18.14 3.40
N LEU A 102 16.58 -18.83 2.50
CA LEU A 102 15.70 -18.18 1.54
C LEU A 102 14.51 -17.52 2.25
N GLN A 103 14.42 -16.21 2.07
CA GLN A 103 13.32 -15.40 2.57
C GLN A 103 12.45 -14.94 1.40
N ARG A 104 11.13 -14.97 1.56
CA ARG A 104 10.17 -14.44 0.59
C ARG A 104 9.58 -13.10 1.04
N LYS A 105 9.29 -12.24 0.07
CA LYS A 105 8.63 -10.95 0.27
C LYS A 105 7.19 -11.15 0.75
N VAL A 106 6.70 -10.23 1.60
CA VAL A 106 5.34 -10.25 2.15
C VAL A 106 4.74 -8.85 2.17
#